data_AF-A0AAW6GH07-F1
#
_entry.id   AF-A0AAW6GH07-F1
#
_cell.length_a   1.000
_cell.length_b   1.000
_cell.length_c   1.000
_cell.angle_alpha   90.00
_cell.angle_beta   90.00
_cell.angle_gamma   90.00
#
_symmetry.space_group_name_H-M   'P 1'
#
loop_
_entity.id
_entity.type
_entity.pdbx_description
1 polymer ?
#
loop_
_entity_poly.entity_id
_entity_poly.type
_entity_poly.pdbx_seq_one_letter_code
_entity_poly.pdbx_strand_id
1 'polypeptide(L)'
;MEEPFKDYGEFENLGTEKIVCVNVSRTYLGGERESLYECTRKYWRLNGERAGSADLVFAICCGYIVGVFKPVRWYQTECEQLKGRWEFDGKQLDDSPYLNQSIRKLWGRRQNPVMYINL
;
A
#
# COMPACT_ATOMS: atom_id res chain seq x y z
N MET A 1 -2.48 -14.42 -26.36
CA MET A 1 -2.24 -13.18 -25.60
C MET A 1 -2.62 -13.53 -24.17
N GLU A 2 -1.65 -13.91 -23.34
CA GLU A 2 -1.92 -14.20 -21.92
C GLU A 2 -2.37 -12.90 -21.25
N GLU A 3 -3.53 -12.91 -20.61
CA GLU A 3 -3.94 -11.78 -19.79
C GLU A 3 -2.91 -11.62 -18.68
N PRO A 4 -2.25 -10.45 -18.55
CA PRO A 4 -1.14 -10.27 -17.61
C PRO A 4 -1.57 -10.38 -16.14
N PHE A 5 -2.86 -10.54 -15.88
CA PHE A 5 -3.44 -10.76 -14.56
C PHE A 5 -4.37 -11.97 -14.67
N LYS A 6 -3.95 -13.14 -14.16
CA LYS A 6 -4.90 -14.20 -13.79
C LYS A 6 -5.95 -13.56 -12.89
N ASP A 7 -7.22 -13.95 -13.03
CA ASP A 7 -8.27 -13.50 -12.13
C ASP A 7 -8.05 -14.16 -10.75
N TYR A 8 -7.19 -13.55 -9.93
CA TYR A 8 -6.84 -14.03 -8.58
C TYR A 8 -7.95 -13.75 -7.55
N GLY A 9 -9.11 -13.27 -8.01
CA GLY A 9 -10.28 -13.00 -7.18
C GLY A 9 -10.30 -11.59 -6.61
N GLU A 10 -11.36 -11.33 -5.84
CA GLU A 10 -11.61 -10.05 -5.19
C GLU A 10 -11.11 -10.11 -3.75
N PHE A 11 -10.51 -9.01 -3.29
CA PHE A 11 -10.18 -8.83 -1.90
C PHE A 11 -11.47 -8.62 -1.10
N GLU A 12 -11.74 -9.57 -0.21
CA GLU A 12 -12.82 -9.49 0.76
C GLU A 12 -12.22 -9.18 2.14
N ASN A 13 -12.67 -8.08 2.76
CA ASN A 13 -12.27 -7.72 4.11
C ASN A 13 -13.02 -8.58 5.15
N LEU A 14 -12.69 -9.87 5.23
CA LEU A 14 -13.25 -10.81 6.20
C LEU A 14 -12.39 -10.96 7.46
N GLY A 15 -11.14 -10.49 7.40
CA GLY A 15 -10.18 -10.57 8.50
C GLY A 15 -10.26 -9.40 9.48
N THR A 16 -9.45 -9.48 10.53
CA THR A 16 -9.32 -8.42 11.55
C THR A 16 -8.04 -7.61 11.38
N GLU A 17 -7.23 -7.92 10.36
CA GLU A 17 -5.97 -7.24 10.10
C GLU A 17 -6.20 -5.76 9.87
N LYS A 18 -5.38 -4.95 10.52
CA LYS A 18 -5.32 -3.49 10.36
C LYS A 18 -4.45 -3.16 9.17
N ILE A 19 -5.04 -2.62 8.11
CA ILE A 19 -4.33 -2.46 6.83
C ILE A 19 -4.28 -1.00 6.43
N VAL A 20 -3.07 -0.53 6.11
CA VAL A 20 -2.87 0.73 5.37
C VAL A 20 -2.67 0.37 3.91
N CYS A 21 -3.56 0.85 3.04
CA CYS A 21 -3.40 0.66 1.61
C CYS A 21 -2.92 1.97 0.98
N VAL A 22 -1.92 1.88 0.11
CA VAL A 22 -1.33 3.04 -0.57
C VAL A 22 -1.33 2.82 -2.09
N ASN A 23 -1.86 3.78 -2.83
CA ASN A 23 -1.88 3.73 -4.28
C ASN A 23 -0.54 4.21 -4.83
N VAL A 24 0.23 3.25 -5.33
CA VAL A 24 1.56 3.47 -5.92
C VAL A 24 1.53 3.54 -7.44
N SER A 25 0.34 3.47 -8.08
CA SER A 25 0.23 3.35 -9.54
C SER A 25 1.05 4.41 -10.27
N ARG A 26 0.99 5.66 -9.84
CA ARG A 26 1.76 6.76 -10.45
C ARG A 26 3.27 6.55 -10.28
N THR A 27 3.74 6.38 -9.05
CA THR A 27 5.18 6.31 -8.75
C THR A 27 5.82 5.03 -9.29
N TYR A 28 5.07 3.94 -9.27
CA TYR A 28 5.53 2.61 -9.71
C TYR A 28 5.54 2.49 -11.23
N LEU A 29 4.44 2.82 -11.91
CA LEU A 29 4.38 2.76 -13.38
C LEU A 29 5.22 3.86 -14.03
N GLY A 30 5.36 5.01 -13.37
CA GLY A 30 6.23 6.10 -13.82
C GLY A 30 7.71 5.86 -13.59
N GLY A 31 8.10 4.78 -12.89
CA GLY A 31 9.49 4.51 -12.54
C GLY A 31 10.12 5.62 -11.70
N GLU A 32 9.31 6.34 -10.91
CA GLU A 32 9.77 7.50 -10.13
C GLU A 32 10.70 7.10 -8.97
N ARG A 33 10.73 5.80 -8.61
CA ARG A 33 11.56 5.24 -7.53
C ARG A 33 12.09 3.85 -7.90
N GLU A 34 13.17 3.46 -7.22
CA GLU A 34 13.99 2.28 -7.53
C GLU A 34 13.24 0.94 -7.42
N SER A 35 12.24 0.85 -6.55
CA SER A 35 11.53 -0.40 -6.29
C SER A 35 10.08 -0.20 -5.85
N LEU A 36 9.29 -1.27 -5.91
CA LEU A 36 7.94 -1.30 -5.35
C LEU A 36 7.97 -0.96 -3.85
N TYR A 37 8.96 -1.46 -3.12
CA TYR A 37 9.12 -1.15 -1.70
C TYR A 37 9.35 0.35 -1.48
N GLU A 38 10.24 0.99 -2.25
CA GLU A 38 10.49 2.44 -2.17
C GLU A 38 9.26 3.27 -2.54
N CYS A 39 8.49 2.84 -3.55
CA CYS A 39 7.17 3.40 -3.86
C CYS A 39 6.21 3.29 -2.68
N THR A 40 6.20 2.15 -1.99
CA THR A 40 5.23 1.83 -0.94
C THR A 40 5.59 2.44 0.41
N ARG A 41 6.88 2.58 0.72
CA ARG A 41 7.31 2.93 2.07
C ARG A 41 7.37 4.42 2.37
N LYS A 42 7.42 5.29 1.35
CA LYS A 42 7.88 6.67 1.50
C LYS A 42 6.89 7.72 1.03
N TYR A 43 6.92 8.86 1.73
CA TYR A 43 6.28 10.14 1.38
C TYR A 43 4.74 10.13 1.38
N TRP A 44 4.13 9.42 2.33
CA TRP A 44 2.67 9.40 2.44
C TRP A 44 2.14 10.51 3.33
N ARG A 45 1.08 11.18 2.88
CA ARG A 45 0.33 12.10 3.74
C ARG A 45 -0.77 11.31 4.43
N LEU A 46 -0.51 10.88 5.65
CA LEU A 46 -1.37 10.00 6.42
C LEU A 46 -1.33 10.33 7.92
N ASN A 47 -2.25 9.75 8.70
CA ASN A 47 -2.23 9.83 10.17
C ASN A 47 -1.29 8.74 10.71
N GLY A 48 -0.18 9.16 11.33
CA GLY A 48 0.85 8.26 11.85
C GLY A 48 0.44 7.47 13.09
N GLU A 49 -0.48 7.98 13.91
CA GLU A 49 -1.02 7.23 15.06
C GLU A 49 -1.82 6.01 14.58
N ARG A 50 -2.70 6.20 13.58
CA ARG A 50 -3.43 5.10 12.95
C ARG A 50 -2.48 4.13 12.25
N ALA A 51 -1.55 4.66 11.44
CA ALA A 51 -0.59 3.83 10.71
C ALA A 51 0.33 3.03 11.64
N GLY A 52 0.70 3.58 12.80
CA GLY A 52 1.49 2.90 13.82
C GLY A 52 0.85 1.63 14.38
N SER A 53 -0.47 1.47 14.24
CA SER A 53 -1.20 0.26 14.65
C SER A 53 -1.49 -0.72 13.50
N ALA A 54 -0.97 -0.46 12.29
CA ALA A 54 -1.19 -1.31 11.13
C ALA A 54 -0.41 -2.63 11.22
N ASP A 55 -1.08 -3.73 10.94
CA ASP A 55 -0.49 -5.06 10.81
C ASP A 55 0.17 -5.24 9.43
N LEU A 56 -0.43 -4.64 8.41
CA LEU A 56 -0.03 -4.77 7.00
C LEU A 56 -0.10 -3.44 6.25
N VAL A 57 0.74 -3.32 5.22
CA VAL A 57 0.66 -2.27 4.21
C VAL A 57 0.48 -2.90 2.83
N PHE A 58 -0.56 -2.50 2.12
CA PHE A 58 -0.81 -2.93 0.74
C PHE A 58 -0.36 -1.87 -0.25
N ALA A 59 0.46 -2.28 -1.22
CA ALA A 59 0.80 -1.48 -2.39
C ALA A 59 -0.24 -1.75 -3.49
N ILE A 60 -1.00 -0.73 -3.85
CA ILE A 60 -2.07 -0.82 -4.84
C ILE A 60 -1.63 -0.21 -6.16
N CYS A 61 -1.67 -1.00 -7.23
CA CYS A 61 -1.44 -0.55 -8.60
C CYS A 61 -2.65 -0.88 -9.48
N CYS A 62 -3.26 0.14 -10.10
CA CYS A 62 -4.45 0.00 -10.95
C CYS A 62 -5.61 -0.79 -10.29
N GLY A 63 -5.73 -0.70 -8.97
CA GLY A 63 -6.78 -1.39 -8.19
C GLY A 63 -6.46 -2.84 -7.81
N TYR A 64 -5.22 -3.30 -8.02
CA TYR A 64 -4.75 -4.62 -7.59
C TYR A 64 -3.69 -4.49 -6.51
N ILE A 65 -3.67 -5.45 -5.58
CA ILE A 65 -2.63 -5.55 -4.55
C ILE A 65 -1.37 -6.15 -5.19
N VAL A 66 -0.38 -5.30 -5.48
CA VAL A 66 0.87 -5.73 -6.14
C VAL A 66 2.02 -5.95 -5.15
N GLY A 67 1.81 -5.59 -3.88
CA GLY A 67 2.79 -5.80 -2.81
C GLY A 67 2.12 -5.81 -1.45
N VAL A 68 2.61 -6.65 -0.56
CA VAL A 68 2.17 -6.74 0.84
C VAL A 68 3.38 -6.64 1.74
N PHE A 69 3.32 -5.76 2.73
CA PHE A 69 4.43 -5.49 3.62
C PHE A 69 3.99 -5.54 5.08
N LYS A 70 4.83 -6.09 5.96
CA LYS A 70 4.69 -5.98 7.40
C LYS A 70 5.50 -4.77 7.89
N PRO A 71 4.87 -3.67 8.33
CA PRO A 71 5.59 -2.54 8.88
C PRO A 71 6.21 -2.91 10.24
N VAL A 72 7.40 -2.38 10.51
CA VAL A 72 8.14 -2.55 11.77
C VAL A 72 8.13 -1.25 12.57
N ARG A 73 8.26 -0.10 11.88
CA ARG A 73 8.15 1.22 12.50
C ARG A 73 7.70 2.26 11.49
N TRP A 74 7.01 3.28 11.98
CA TRP A 74 6.59 4.45 11.23
C TRP A 74 7.29 5.70 11.75
N TYR A 75 7.67 6.61 10.86
CA TYR A 75 8.36 7.84 11.20
C TYR A 75 8.04 8.93 10.16
N GLN A 76 8.27 10.19 10.52
CA GLN A 76 8.18 11.29 9.56
C GLN A 76 9.45 11.32 8.70
N THR A 77 9.28 11.72 7.44
CA THR A 77 10.38 11.89 6.51
C THR A 77 11.37 12.95 7.00
N GLU A 78 12.66 12.69 6.80
CA GLU A 78 13.74 13.66 7.01
C GLU A 78 13.89 14.62 5.82
N CYS A 79 13.18 14.38 4.72
CA CYS A 79 13.20 15.26 3.56
C CYS A 79 12.43 16.56 3.88
N GLU A 80 13.15 17.67 4.06
CA GLU A 80 12.57 18.98 4.39
C GLU A 80 11.52 19.45 3.38
N GLN A 81 11.69 19.15 2.09
CA GLN A 81 10.73 19.50 1.02
C GLN A 81 9.40 18.74 1.15
N LEU A 82 9.41 17.64 1.90
CA LEU A 82 8.29 16.71 2.07
C LEU A 82 7.84 16.63 3.53
N LYS A 83 8.18 17.64 4.34
CA LYS A 83 7.88 17.73 5.77
C LYS A 83 6.43 17.37 6.09
N GLY A 84 6.27 16.57 7.15
CA GLY A 84 4.97 16.07 7.62
C GLY A 84 4.44 14.85 6.87
N ARG A 85 5.17 14.34 5.86
CA ARG A 85 4.89 13.03 5.26
C ARG A 85 5.52 11.92 6.10
N TRP A 86 4.89 10.76 6.04
CA TRP A 86 5.26 9.57 6.78
C TRP A 86 5.93 8.53 5.90
N GLU A 87 6.80 7.77 6.53
CA GLU A 87 7.50 6.62 5.98
C GLU A 87 7.41 5.43 6.95
N PHE A 88 7.70 4.24 6.46
CA PHE A 88 7.90 3.07 7.31
C PHE A 88 9.13 2.26 6.91
N ASP A 89 9.68 1.53 7.88
CA ASP A 89 10.56 0.39 7.63
C ASP A 89 9.76 -0.88 7.83
N GLY A 90 9.99 -1.88 6.98
CA GLY A 90 9.20 -3.10 7.00
C GLY A 90 9.79 -4.19 6.13
N LYS A 91 9.11 -5.33 6.10
CA LYS A 91 9.50 -6.49 5.28
C LYS A 91 8.40 -6.81 4.28
N GLN A 92 8.79 -7.13 3.06
CA GLN A 92 7.89 -7.67 2.05
C GLN A 92 7.46 -9.08 2.44
N LEU A 93 6.20 -9.42 2.15
CA LEU A 93 5.62 -10.74 2.31
C LEU A 93 5.32 -11.31 0.92
N ASP A 94 6.31 -11.98 0.31
CA ASP A 94 6.24 -12.44 -1.08
C ASP A 94 5.20 -13.55 -1.31
N ASP A 95 4.91 -14.34 -0.27
CA ASP A 95 3.92 -15.43 -0.31
C ASP A 95 2.58 -15.02 0.30
N SER A 96 2.28 -13.72 0.37
CA SER A 96 1.04 -13.25 0.97
C SER A 96 -0.18 -13.70 0.16
N PRO A 97 -1.23 -14.25 0.80
CA PRO A 97 -2.43 -14.69 0.10
C PRO A 97 -3.21 -13.54 -0.52
N TYR A 98 -2.95 -12.29 -0.12
CA TYR A 98 -3.63 -11.10 -0.63
C TYR A 98 -3.07 -10.61 -1.97
N LEU A 99 -1.89 -11.09 -2.39
CA LEU A 99 -1.26 -10.64 -3.62
C LEU A 99 -2.14 -10.92 -4.84
N ASN A 100 -2.12 -9.99 -5.78
CA ASN A 100 -2.86 -9.97 -7.04
C ASN A 100 -4.39 -9.91 -6.93
N GLN A 101 -4.96 -9.87 -5.72
CA GLN A 101 -6.40 -9.68 -5.56
C GLN A 101 -6.83 -8.25 -5.95
N SER A 102 -8.02 -8.13 -6.50
CA SER A 102 -8.64 -6.83 -6.82
C SER A 102 -9.20 -6.17 -5.55
N ILE A 103 -8.85 -4.91 -5.31
CA ILE A 103 -9.45 -4.08 -4.25
C ILE A 103 -10.41 -3.02 -4.81
N ARG A 104 -10.71 -3.07 -6.11
CA ARG A 104 -11.46 -2.00 -6.82
C ARG A 104 -12.81 -1.70 -6.19
N LYS A 105 -13.52 -2.73 -5.72
CA LYS A 105 -14.82 -2.62 -5.04
C LYS A 105 -14.75 -1.77 -3.77
N LEU A 106 -13.66 -1.88 -3.00
CA LEU A 106 -13.44 -1.06 -1.81
C LEU A 106 -12.84 0.30 -2.15
N TRP A 107 -11.93 0.36 -3.13
CA TRP A 107 -11.15 1.56 -3.46
C TRP A 107 -12.01 2.74 -3.92
N GLY A 108 -13.01 2.49 -4.77
CA GLY A 108 -13.89 3.51 -5.32
C GLY A 108 -13.16 4.65 -6.06
N ARG A 109 -13.84 5.79 -6.24
CA ARG A 109 -13.26 7.03 -6.81
C ARG A 109 -12.74 7.93 -5.68
N ARG A 110 -11.49 7.74 -5.27
CA ARG A 110 -10.83 8.50 -4.20
C ARG A 110 -9.78 9.48 -4.74
N GLN A 111 -9.73 10.67 -4.15
CA GLN A 111 -8.64 11.64 -4.39
C GLN A 111 -7.42 11.36 -3.51
N ASN A 112 -7.61 10.84 -2.28
CA ASN A 112 -6.51 10.48 -1.40
C ASN A 112 -5.94 9.11 -1.81
N PRO A 113 -4.62 8.99 -2.09
CA PRO A 113 -3.99 7.72 -2.43
C PRO A 113 -3.86 6.77 -1.23
N VAL A 114 -4.21 7.18 -0.02
CA VAL A 114 -4.16 6.36 1.20
C VAL A 114 -5.57 5.93 1.63
N MET A 115 -5.70 4.65 1.99
CA MET A 115 -6.91 4.04 2.55
C MET A 115 -6.56 3.26 3.82
N TYR A 116 -7.50 3.21 4.75
CA TYR A 116 -7.42 2.45 5.99
C TYR A 116 -8.51 1.39 5.99
N ILE A 117 -8.17 0.18 6.43
CA ILE A 117 -9.09 -0.93 6.63
C ILE A 117 -8.91 -1.41 8.08
N ASN A 118 -10.01 -1.54 8.81
CA ASN A 118 -10.05 -1.95 10.22
C ASN A 118 -9.23 -1.05 11.19
N LEU A 119 -8.99 0.22 10.81
CA LEU A 119 -8.16 1.22 11.50
C LEU A 119 -8.91 2.52 11.77
#